data_AF-A0A558RBT7-F1
#
_entry.id   AF-A0A558RBT7-F1
#
_cell.length_a   1.000
_cell.length_b   1.000
_cell.length_c   1.000
_cell.angle_alpha   90.00
_cell.angle_beta   90.00
_cell.angle_gamma   90.00
#
_symmetry.space_group_name_H-M   'P 1'
#
loop_
_entity.id
_entity.type
_entity.pdbx_description
1 polymer ?
#
loop_
_entity_poly.entity_id
_entity_poly.type
_entity_poly.pdbx_seq_one_letter_code
_entity_poly.pdbx_strand_id
1 'polypeptide(L)'
;MCNRYRLTAQQAEIAATFGVALPFMPDVTFPVGDIFPTGKKTPAYGLVIIEEDSVRRVEPMEWGVPTQVPGKRDPDVRLTKYVTNVRNLSSPFWHSMLTAPARRCLVPVTSFSEYGQEAGGNGRKPLHWFDVPSRPLFAFAGIWRPTERGNAYGFLTTEPNGVVAPIHPKAMPVILHDEDHDRWLSAPWDDLKALAAPYPSQLMRIE
;
A
#
# COMPACT_ATOMS: atom_id res chain seq x y z
N MET A 1 5.28 3.20 9.88
CA MET A 1 4.39 3.72 8.82
C MET A 1 5.22 3.58 7.59
N CYS A 2 4.88 2.57 6.80
CA CYS A 2 5.64 2.15 5.66
C CYS A 2 5.61 3.24 4.60
N ASN A 3 6.77 3.78 4.26
CA ASN A 3 6.89 4.78 3.19
C ASN A 3 7.94 4.36 2.16
N ARG A 4 8.28 3.07 2.12
CA ARG A 4 9.17 2.51 1.10
C ARG A 4 8.93 1.02 0.95
N TYR A 5 8.60 0.59 -0.26
CA TYR A 5 8.43 -0.81 -0.64
C TYR A 5 9.08 -1.09 -1.99
N ARG A 6 9.18 -2.36 -2.37
CA ARG A 6 9.73 -2.82 -3.65
C ARG A 6 8.69 -3.58 -4.44
N LEU A 7 8.76 -3.42 -5.75
CA LEU A 7 8.13 -4.30 -6.72
C LEU A 7 9.16 -4.64 -7.80
N THR A 8 9.78 -5.82 -7.67
CA THR A 8 10.81 -6.32 -8.61
C THR A 8 10.30 -7.45 -9.51
N ALA A 9 9.06 -7.89 -9.31
CA ALA A 9 8.41 -8.93 -10.11
C ALA A 9 8.20 -8.47 -11.56
N GLN A 10 8.27 -9.42 -12.49
CA GLN A 10 8.00 -9.16 -13.90
C GLN A 10 6.48 -9.00 -14.13
N GLN A 11 6.08 -8.30 -15.20
CA GLN A 11 4.66 -8.10 -15.52
C GLN A 11 3.89 -9.43 -15.66
N ALA A 12 4.50 -10.45 -16.28
CA ALA A 12 3.91 -11.78 -16.41
C ALA A 12 3.66 -12.47 -15.06
N GLU A 13 4.54 -12.26 -14.09
CA GLU A 13 4.39 -12.79 -12.72
C GLU A 13 3.27 -12.06 -11.98
N ILE A 14 3.21 -10.73 -12.08
CA ILE A 14 2.09 -9.93 -11.53
C ILE A 14 0.76 -10.44 -12.10
N ALA A 15 0.71 -10.67 -13.40
CA ALA A 15 -0.51 -11.12 -14.03
C ALA A 15 -0.94 -12.53 -13.62
N ALA A 16 0.01 -13.46 -13.55
CA ALA A 16 -0.26 -14.83 -13.11
C ALA A 16 -0.73 -14.85 -11.65
N THR A 17 -0.06 -14.11 -10.76
CA THR A 17 -0.36 -14.07 -9.32
C THR A 17 -1.70 -13.40 -9.04
N PHE A 18 -2.06 -12.37 -9.79
CA PHE A 18 -3.26 -11.57 -9.50
C PHE A 18 -4.41 -11.74 -10.48
N GLY A 19 -4.27 -12.56 -11.52
CA GLY A 19 -5.33 -12.84 -12.50
C GLY A 19 -5.64 -11.65 -13.42
N VAL A 20 -4.61 -10.89 -13.82
CA VAL A 20 -4.77 -9.73 -14.71
C VAL A 20 -4.94 -10.18 -16.16
N ALA A 21 -5.94 -9.66 -16.87
CA ALA A 21 -6.19 -10.00 -18.26
C ALA A 21 -5.11 -9.46 -19.21
N LEU A 22 -4.82 -10.24 -20.26
CA LEU A 22 -3.91 -9.88 -21.36
C LEU A 22 -4.63 -9.04 -22.44
N PRO A 23 -3.93 -8.18 -23.22
CA PRO A 23 -2.49 -7.90 -23.15
C PRO A 23 -2.13 -6.96 -22.00
N PHE A 24 -0.95 -7.14 -21.42
CA PHE A 24 -0.38 -6.17 -20.49
C PHE A 24 -0.19 -4.84 -21.22
N MET A 25 -0.27 -3.72 -20.48
CA MET A 25 0.06 -2.41 -21.06
C MET A 25 1.42 -2.52 -21.78
N PRO A 26 1.55 -2.03 -23.02
CA PRO A 26 2.78 -2.18 -23.81
C PRO A 26 3.97 -1.68 -23.01
N ASP A 27 4.99 -2.54 -22.82
CA ASP A 27 6.23 -2.35 -22.05
C ASP A 27 6.37 -0.99 -21.37
N VAL A 28 5.51 -0.71 -20.39
CA VAL A 28 5.74 0.40 -19.51
C VAL A 28 6.86 -0.07 -18.60
N THR A 29 8.05 0.53 -18.79
CA THR A 29 9.15 0.38 -17.85
C THR A 29 8.69 0.96 -16.53
N PHE A 30 8.12 0.10 -15.70
CA PHE A 30 7.74 0.44 -14.35
C PHE A 30 9.02 0.68 -13.54
N PRO A 31 9.00 1.56 -12.51
CA PRO A 31 10.15 1.72 -11.65
C PRO A 31 10.49 0.38 -11.00
N VAL A 32 11.48 -0.32 -11.56
CA VAL A 32 12.03 -1.54 -10.98
C VAL A 32 12.83 -1.12 -9.75
N GLY A 33 12.44 -1.62 -8.59
CA GLY A 33 13.14 -1.36 -7.34
C GLY A 33 12.29 -0.60 -6.33
N ASP A 34 12.90 0.39 -5.68
CA ASP A 34 12.34 1.04 -4.49
C ASP A 34 11.31 2.11 -4.85
N ILE A 35 10.08 1.92 -4.38
CA ILE A 35 8.97 2.86 -4.50
C ILE A 35 8.83 3.58 -3.15
N PHE A 36 8.97 4.91 -3.15
CA PHE A 36 8.86 5.75 -1.95
C PHE A 36 8.39 7.17 -2.33
N PRO A 37 7.63 7.86 -1.46
CA PRO A 37 7.20 9.23 -1.71
C PRO A 37 8.41 10.19 -1.77
N THR A 38 8.63 10.84 -2.92
CA THR A 38 9.76 11.77 -3.15
C THR A 38 9.54 13.22 -2.72
N GLY A 39 8.44 13.49 -1.98
CA GLY A 39 8.11 14.81 -1.44
C GLY A 39 7.14 15.62 -2.31
N LYS A 40 6.90 16.89 -1.94
CA LYS A 40 5.76 17.71 -2.45
C LYS A 40 5.79 18.04 -3.95
N LYS A 41 6.93 17.88 -4.64
CA LYS A 41 7.09 18.33 -6.03
C LYS A 41 7.04 17.20 -7.06
N THR A 42 7.38 15.98 -6.69
CA THR A 42 7.39 14.83 -7.60
C THR A 42 6.51 13.73 -6.99
N PRO A 43 5.35 13.42 -7.60
CA PRO A 43 4.53 12.29 -7.20
C PRO A 43 5.32 10.99 -7.33
N ALA A 44 5.25 10.14 -6.31
CA ALA A 44 5.66 8.76 -6.45
C ALA A 44 4.49 7.98 -7.05
N TYR A 45 4.76 7.11 -8.02
CA TYR A 45 3.76 6.24 -8.60
C TYR A 45 4.03 4.79 -8.19
N GLY A 46 2.96 4.03 -7.99
CA GLY A 46 3.00 2.59 -7.81
C GLY A 46 1.99 1.93 -8.72
N LEU A 47 2.20 0.63 -8.96
CA LEU A 47 1.19 -0.19 -9.62
C LEU A 47 0.17 -0.66 -8.61
N VAL A 48 -1.08 -0.65 -9.03
CA VAL A 48 -2.17 -1.28 -8.30
C VAL A 48 -2.98 -2.16 -9.23
N ILE A 49 -3.63 -3.16 -8.68
CA ILE A 49 -4.61 -3.98 -9.41
C ILE A 49 -5.99 -3.57 -8.94
N ILE A 50 -6.82 -3.19 -9.90
CA ILE A 50 -8.23 -2.91 -9.69
C ILE A 50 -9.07 -3.98 -10.39
N GLU A 51 -10.32 -4.11 -9.99
CA GLU A 51 -11.30 -4.96 -10.65
C GLU A 51 -12.46 -4.10 -11.14
N GLU A 52 -12.67 -4.10 -12.45
CA GLU A 52 -13.78 -3.43 -13.12
C GLU A 52 -14.48 -4.46 -14.01
N ASP A 53 -15.80 -4.58 -13.90
CA ASP A 53 -16.61 -5.54 -14.66
C ASP A 53 -16.10 -6.99 -14.56
N SER A 54 -15.66 -7.40 -13.37
CA SER A 54 -15.05 -8.71 -13.08
C SER A 54 -13.73 -8.99 -13.82
N VAL A 55 -13.10 -7.95 -14.39
CA VAL A 55 -11.82 -8.03 -15.07
C VAL A 55 -10.78 -7.26 -14.27
N ARG A 56 -9.68 -7.92 -13.94
CA ARG A 56 -8.56 -7.27 -13.27
C ARG A 56 -7.62 -6.60 -14.24
N ARG A 57 -7.20 -5.39 -13.86
CA ARG A 57 -6.30 -4.55 -14.65
C ARG A 57 -5.25 -3.93 -13.74
N VAL A 58 -4.06 -3.73 -14.28
CA VAL A 58 -2.98 -3.01 -13.61
C VAL A 58 -3.06 -1.53 -13.99
N GLU A 59 -3.08 -0.66 -12.99
CA GLU A 59 -3.03 0.78 -13.19
C GLU A 59 -1.87 1.43 -12.43
N PRO A 60 -1.10 2.31 -13.07
CA PRO A 60 -0.19 3.20 -12.37
C PRO A 60 -1.00 4.33 -11.68
N MET A 61 -0.85 4.48 -10.38
CA MET A 61 -1.53 5.52 -9.58
C MET A 61 -0.54 6.30 -8.73
N GLU A 62 -0.85 7.56 -8.43
CA GLU A 62 -0.06 8.38 -7.51
C GLU A 62 -0.18 7.81 -6.09
N TRP A 63 0.94 7.52 -5.44
CA TRP A 63 0.95 7.05 -4.06
C TRP A 63 0.84 8.23 -3.10
N GLY A 64 -0.36 8.36 -2.51
CA GLY A 64 -0.69 9.39 -1.56
C GLY A 64 -2.02 10.05 -1.90
N VAL A 65 -3.06 9.73 -1.17
CA VAL A 65 -4.38 10.34 -1.38
C VAL A 65 -4.36 11.79 -0.86
N PRO A 66 -4.69 12.80 -1.67
CA PRO A 66 -4.73 14.18 -1.22
C PRO A 66 -5.86 14.39 -0.20
N THR A 67 -5.52 14.91 0.96
CA THR A 67 -6.44 15.22 2.06
C THR A 67 -6.18 16.64 2.56
N GLN A 68 -7.24 17.38 2.83
CA GLN A 68 -7.16 18.71 3.44
C GLN A 68 -7.04 18.60 4.95
N VAL A 69 -5.96 19.14 5.52
CA VAL A 69 -5.74 19.19 6.97
C VAL A 69 -5.59 20.63 7.45
N PRO A 70 -6.06 20.98 8.65
CA PRO A 70 -5.81 22.30 9.24
C PRO A 70 -4.31 22.59 9.37
N GLY A 71 -3.92 23.84 9.12
CA GLY A 71 -2.57 24.32 9.33
C GLY A 71 -2.18 24.29 10.81
N LYS A 72 -0.92 23.97 11.11
CA LYS A 72 -0.42 23.98 12.50
C LYS A 72 -0.34 25.39 13.08
N ARG A 73 -0.09 26.40 12.25
CA ARG A 73 0.02 27.81 12.66
C ARG A 73 -1.33 28.52 12.65
N ASP A 74 -2.19 28.13 11.72
CA ASP A 74 -3.52 28.70 11.52
C ASP A 74 -4.46 27.54 11.08
N PRO A 75 -5.41 27.12 11.93
CA PRO A 75 -6.36 26.06 11.61
C PRO A 75 -7.34 26.39 10.47
N ASP A 76 -7.57 27.67 10.19
CA ASP A 76 -8.47 28.11 9.11
C ASP A 76 -7.80 27.95 7.74
N VAL A 77 -6.47 27.99 7.71
CA VAL A 77 -5.69 27.64 6.51
C VAL A 77 -5.69 26.13 6.31
N ARG A 78 -6.27 25.67 5.21
CA ARG A 78 -6.22 24.26 4.80
C ARG A 78 -4.95 23.97 4.02
N LEU A 79 -4.26 22.91 4.40
CA LEU A 79 -3.07 22.40 3.74
C LEU A 79 -3.39 21.06 3.08
N THR A 80 -2.96 20.88 1.84
CA THR A 80 -2.98 19.58 1.17
C THR A 80 -1.88 18.69 1.73
N LYS A 81 -2.26 17.54 2.29
CA LYS A 81 -1.37 16.46 2.69
C LYS A 81 -1.68 15.23 1.85
N TYR A 82 -0.65 14.58 1.32
CA TYR A 82 -0.77 13.31 0.61
C TYR A 82 -0.61 12.17 1.61
N VAL A 83 -1.67 11.39 1.83
CA VAL A 83 -1.72 10.32 2.82
C VAL A 83 -1.47 8.97 2.13
N THR A 84 -0.35 8.36 2.46
CA THR A 84 0.12 7.09 1.88
C THR A 84 -0.38 5.86 2.64
N ASN A 85 -0.58 6.01 3.96
CA ASN A 85 -0.92 4.96 4.91
C ASN A 85 -2.28 5.28 5.56
N VAL A 86 -3.24 4.39 5.43
CA VAL A 86 -4.61 4.53 5.92
C VAL A 86 -4.75 3.76 7.23
N ARG A 87 -4.79 4.48 8.36
CA ARG A 87 -4.84 3.87 9.71
C ARG A 87 -6.20 4.00 10.40
N ASN A 88 -6.82 5.18 10.29
CA ASN A 88 -8.08 5.44 10.97
C ASN A 88 -9.28 5.01 10.09
N LEU A 89 -9.60 3.71 10.08
CA LEU A 89 -10.61 3.14 9.19
C LEU A 89 -12.06 3.60 9.49
N SER A 90 -12.30 4.20 10.65
CA SER A 90 -13.60 4.81 10.99
C SER A 90 -13.74 6.25 10.48
N SER A 91 -12.68 6.84 9.90
CA SER A 91 -12.76 8.18 9.32
C SER A 91 -13.78 8.23 8.17
N PRO A 92 -14.73 9.18 8.17
CA PRO A 92 -15.66 9.35 7.05
C PRO A 92 -14.95 9.57 5.70
N PHE A 93 -13.75 10.15 5.72
CA PHE A 93 -12.96 10.37 4.50
C PHE A 93 -12.55 9.04 3.84
N TRP A 94 -12.16 8.03 4.63
CA TRP A 94 -11.75 6.72 4.13
C TRP A 94 -12.94 5.80 3.90
N HIS A 95 -14.00 5.97 4.69
CA HIS A 95 -15.17 5.10 4.69
C HIS A 95 -15.79 4.95 3.30
N SER A 96 -15.91 6.03 2.53
CA SER A 96 -16.47 6.00 1.17
C SER A 96 -15.65 5.17 0.16
N MET A 97 -14.33 5.06 0.36
CA MET A 97 -13.48 4.19 -0.46
C MET A 97 -13.49 2.74 0.07
N LEU A 98 -13.55 2.57 1.39
CA LEU A 98 -13.60 1.24 2.02
C LEU A 98 -14.90 0.50 1.67
N THR A 99 -16.04 1.19 1.66
CA THR A 99 -17.36 0.58 1.41
C THR A 99 -17.73 0.46 -0.06
N ALA A 100 -16.95 1.08 -0.96
CA ALA A 100 -17.14 0.95 -2.40
C ALA A 100 -16.11 -0.03 -2.99
N PRO A 101 -16.51 -1.27 -3.37
CA PRO A 101 -15.61 -2.24 -3.97
C PRO A 101 -14.76 -1.69 -5.13
N ALA A 102 -15.36 -0.90 -6.02
CA ALA A 102 -14.68 -0.22 -7.12
C ALA A 102 -13.61 0.82 -6.71
N ARG A 103 -13.47 1.12 -5.42
CA ARG A 103 -12.45 2.02 -4.85
C ARG A 103 -11.39 1.28 -4.04
N ARG A 104 -11.40 -0.06 -4.07
CA ARG A 104 -10.36 -0.91 -3.47
C ARG A 104 -9.42 -1.40 -4.56
N CYS A 105 -8.18 -1.67 -4.18
CA CYS A 105 -7.17 -2.21 -5.06
C CYS A 105 -6.22 -3.14 -4.29
N LEU A 106 -5.53 -4.02 -5.00
CA LEU A 106 -4.38 -4.74 -4.48
C LEU A 106 -3.13 -3.91 -4.83
N VAL A 107 -2.22 -3.74 -3.88
CA VAL A 107 -0.92 -3.10 -4.16
C VAL A 107 0.14 -4.21 -4.20
N PRO A 108 0.66 -4.60 -5.38
CA PRO A 108 1.71 -5.62 -5.48
C PRO A 108 3.01 -5.19 -4.81
N VAL A 109 3.58 -6.10 -4.03
CA VAL A 109 4.80 -5.88 -3.25
C VAL A 109 5.64 -7.16 -3.25
N THR A 110 6.95 -6.98 -3.33
CA THR A 110 7.95 -8.05 -3.18
C THR A 110 8.65 -7.99 -1.84
N SER A 111 8.90 -6.78 -1.34
CA SER A 111 9.31 -6.53 0.04
C SER A 111 8.97 -5.10 0.46
N PHE A 112 8.94 -4.83 1.76
CA PHE A 112 8.76 -3.47 2.28
C PHE A 112 9.79 -3.15 3.34
N SER A 113 9.97 -1.87 3.64
CA SER A 113 11.00 -1.44 4.58
C SER A 113 10.48 -0.52 5.67
N GLU A 114 11.12 -0.60 6.83
CA GLU A 114 10.94 0.34 7.93
C GLU A 114 12.30 0.72 8.52
N TYR A 115 12.40 1.97 8.98
CA TYR A 115 13.59 2.45 9.67
C TYR A 115 13.60 1.94 11.12
N GLY A 116 14.75 1.45 11.57
CA GLY A 116 14.99 1.11 12.96
C GLY A 116 14.85 2.31 13.91
N GLN A 117 14.74 2.05 15.20
CA GLN A 117 14.50 3.10 16.19
C GLN A 117 15.75 3.94 16.47
N GLU A 118 16.91 3.30 16.52
CA GLU A 118 18.18 3.92 16.88
C GLU A 118 19.03 4.26 15.64
N ALA A 119 19.77 5.36 15.73
CA ALA A 119 20.74 5.70 14.70
C ALA A 119 21.99 4.84 14.86
N GLY A 120 22.51 4.31 13.75
CA GLY A 120 23.81 3.62 13.75
C GLY A 120 24.98 4.61 13.88
N GLY A 121 26.21 4.10 13.82
CA GLY A 121 27.43 4.91 13.96
C GLY A 121 27.60 6.05 12.94
N ASN A 122 26.84 6.03 11.84
CA ASN A 122 26.80 7.11 10.83
C ASN A 122 25.70 8.17 11.10
N GLY A 123 25.02 8.11 12.23
CA GLY A 123 23.93 9.02 12.60
C GLY A 123 22.62 8.79 11.84
N ARG A 124 22.52 7.75 11.01
CA ARG A 124 21.31 7.38 10.27
C ARG A 124 20.66 6.14 10.87
N LYS A 125 19.33 6.13 10.88
CA LYS A 125 18.57 4.92 11.24
C LYS A 125 18.78 3.86 10.16
N PRO A 126 19.11 2.61 10.53
CA PRO A 126 19.21 1.52 9.57
C PRO A 126 17.85 1.28 8.92
N LEU A 127 17.87 0.89 7.65
CA LEU A 127 16.68 0.49 6.91
C LEU A 127 16.62 -1.04 6.90
N HIS A 128 15.55 -1.61 7.42
CA HIS A 128 15.33 -3.05 7.44
C HIS A 128 14.27 -3.42 6.40
N TRP A 129 14.50 -4.52 5.68
CA TRP A 129 13.58 -5.05 4.68
C TRP A 129 12.85 -6.26 5.23
N PHE A 130 11.58 -6.38 4.85
CA PHE A 130 10.68 -7.44 5.28
C PHE A 130 10.05 -8.07 4.05
N ASP A 131 10.00 -9.39 4.03
CA ASP A 131 9.39 -10.19 2.97
C ASP A 131 8.51 -11.31 3.53
N VAL A 132 7.83 -12.01 2.62
CA VAL A 132 7.07 -13.24 2.88
C VAL A 132 7.74 -14.35 2.06
N PRO A 133 8.64 -15.17 2.63
CA PRO A 133 9.48 -16.08 1.85
C PRO A 133 8.71 -17.07 0.97
N SER A 134 7.53 -17.52 1.41
CA SER A 134 6.67 -18.43 0.65
C SER A 134 5.86 -17.73 -0.44
N ARG A 135 5.80 -16.40 -0.45
CA ARG A 135 5.03 -15.55 -1.36
C ARG A 135 5.92 -14.37 -1.82
N PRO A 136 6.89 -14.61 -2.72
CA PRO A 136 7.82 -13.58 -3.17
C PRO A 136 7.15 -12.37 -3.85
N LEU A 137 5.90 -12.54 -4.28
CA LEU A 137 4.98 -11.48 -4.69
C LEU A 137 3.69 -11.59 -3.87
N PHE A 138 3.35 -10.55 -3.12
CA PHE A 138 2.15 -10.46 -2.28
C PHE A 138 1.47 -9.10 -2.45
N ALA A 139 0.34 -8.88 -1.78
CA ALA A 139 -0.40 -7.62 -1.87
C ALA A 139 -0.63 -6.94 -0.52
N PHE A 140 -0.54 -5.62 -0.51
CA PHE A 140 -1.19 -4.82 0.52
C PHE A 140 -2.66 -4.53 0.18
N ALA A 141 -3.47 -4.38 1.22
CA ALA A 141 -4.85 -3.92 1.11
C ALA A 141 -4.90 -2.43 0.73
N GLY A 142 -5.13 -2.14 -0.54
CA GLY A 142 -5.15 -0.78 -1.10
C GLY A 142 -6.55 -0.19 -1.24
N ILE A 143 -6.62 1.14 -1.18
CA ILE A 143 -7.77 1.94 -1.58
C ILE A 143 -7.33 3.07 -2.51
N TRP A 144 -8.22 3.52 -3.36
CA TRP A 144 -7.91 4.57 -4.33
C TRP A 144 -9.10 5.47 -4.61
N ARG A 145 -8.79 6.65 -5.18
CA ARG A 145 -9.80 7.57 -5.70
C ARG A 145 -9.27 8.41 -6.86
N PRO A 146 -10.15 8.91 -7.74
CA PRO A 146 -9.80 9.94 -8.70
C PRO A 146 -9.45 11.25 -7.99
N THR A 147 -8.50 12.00 -8.56
CA THR A 147 -8.07 13.33 -8.13
C THR A 147 -7.82 14.22 -9.35
N GLU A 148 -7.63 15.53 -9.15
CA GLU A 148 -7.28 16.47 -10.22
C GLU A 148 -5.95 16.15 -10.93
N ARG A 149 -5.08 15.38 -10.29
CA ARG A 149 -3.75 15.00 -10.80
C ARG A 149 -3.71 13.57 -11.37
N GLY A 150 -4.86 12.90 -11.44
CA GLY A 150 -5.01 11.49 -11.79
C GLY A 150 -5.46 10.63 -10.61
N ASN A 151 -5.54 9.32 -10.82
CA ASN A 151 -5.90 8.38 -9.78
C ASN A 151 -4.81 8.33 -8.71
N ALA A 152 -5.21 8.38 -7.44
CA ALA A 152 -4.31 8.30 -6.30
C ALA A 152 -4.73 7.18 -5.36
N TYR A 153 -3.75 6.47 -4.81
CA TYR A 153 -3.96 5.34 -3.93
C TYR A 153 -3.23 5.51 -2.60
N GLY A 154 -3.68 4.76 -1.61
CA GLY A 154 -2.99 4.50 -0.36
C GLY A 154 -3.31 3.08 0.08
N PHE A 155 -2.59 2.57 1.07
CA PHE A 155 -2.87 1.23 1.61
C PHE A 155 -3.12 1.27 3.10
N LEU A 156 -3.88 0.29 3.57
CA LEU A 156 -4.22 0.14 4.97
C LEU A 156 -2.98 -0.21 5.79
N THR A 157 -3.01 0.24 7.04
CA THR A 157 -2.01 -0.12 8.04
C THR A 157 -2.71 -0.58 9.31
N THR A 158 -2.05 -1.47 10.03
CA THR A 158 -2.51 -2.08 11.28
C THR A 158 -1.37 -2.06 12.30
N GLU A 159 -1.59 -2.60 13.49
CA GLU A 159 -0.54 -2.76 14.50
C GLU A 159 0.57 -3.71 14.00
N PRO A 160 1.84 -3.50 14.40
CA PRO A 160 2.92 -4.37 13.95
C PRO A 160 2.89 -5.72 14.67
N ASN A 161 3.27 -6.79 13.96
CA ASN A 161 3.43 -8.13 14.54
C ASN A 161 4.80 -8.29 15.24
N GLY A 162 5.10 -9.49 15.75
CA GLY A 162 6.35 -9.77 16.47
C GLY A 162 7.65 -9.62 15.67
N VAL A 163 7.58 -9.62 14.32
CA VAL A 163 8.74 -9.40 13.44
C VAL A 163 8.95 -7.90 13.18
N VAL A 164 7.88 -7.15 12.92
CA VAL A 164 7.97 -5.73 12.58
C VAL A 164 8.11 -4.86 13.82
N ALA A 165 7.43 -5.18 14.92
CA ALA A 165 7.34 -4.34 16.11
C ALA A 165 8.70 -3.97 16.74
N PRO A 166 9.69 -4.88 16.84
CA PRO A 166 11.02 -4.55 17.35
C PRO A 166 11.72 -3.45 16.53
N ILE A 167 11.49 -3.42 15.21
CA ILE A 167 12.10 -2.45 14.31
C ILE A 167 11.27 -1.16 14.24
N HIS A 168 9.96 -1.28 14.03
CA HIS A 168 9.04 -0.16 13.96
C HIS A 168 7.73 -0.45 14.73
N PRO A 169 7.57 0.12 15.94
CA PRO A 169 6.49 -0.23 16.85
C PRO A 169 5.15 0.49 16.57
N LYS A 170 5.06 1.27 15.48
CA LYS A 170 3.90 2.16 15.26
C LYS A 170 2.80 1.53 14.43
N ALA A 171 3.17 0.79 13.39
CA ALA A 171 2.27 0.19 12.43
C ALA A 171 3.04 -0.67 11.44
N MET A 172 2.37 -1.64 10.83
CA MET A 172 2.79 -2.32 9.61
C MET A 172 1.70 -2.21 8.53
N PRO A 173 2.02 -2.40 7.25
CA PRO A 173 1.01 -2.55 6.19
C PRO A 173 0.08 -3.74 6.45
N VAL A 174 -1.18 -3.63 6.04
CA VAL A 174 -2.09 -4.78 5.98
C VAL A 174 -1.72 -5.62 4.77
N ILE A 175 -1.15 -6.80 5.00
CA ILE A 175 -0.81 -7.79 3.97
C ILE A 175 -1.99 -8.74 3.84
N LEU A 176 -2.50 -8.92 2.61
CA LEU A 176 -3.60 -9.84 2.33
C LEU A 176 -3.06 -11.25 2.09
N HIS A 177 -3.83 -12.26 2.53
CA HIS A 177 -3.63 -13.63 2.07
C HIS A 177 -4.10 -13.78 0.62
N ASP A 178 -3.58 -14.77 -0.10
CA ASP A 178 -3.95 -14.97 -1.50
C ASP A 178 -5.45 -15.27 -1.66
N GLU A 179 -6.03 -16.03 -0.73
CA GLU A 179 -7.47 -16.31 -0.68
C GLU A 179 -8.36 -15.08 -0.42
N ASP A 180 -7.78 -13.99 0.09
CA ASP A 180 -8.51 -12.77 0.44
C ASP A 180 -8.44 -11.71 -0.67
N HIS A 181 -7.69 -11.92 -1.75
CA HIS A 181 -7.59 -10.97 -2.86
C HIS A 181 -8.97 -10.69 -3.49
N ASP A 182 -9.70 -11.73 -3.84
CA ASP A 182 -11.04 -11.63 -4.46
C ASP A 182 -12.03 -10.98 -3.50
N ARG A 183 -11.99 -11.40 -2.23
CA ARG A 183 -12.85 -10.87 -1.18
C ARG A 183 -12.58 -9.38 -0.97
N TRP A 184 -11.31 -8.98 -0.92
CA TRP A 184 -10.92 -7.58 -0.80
C TRP A 184 -11.48 -6.74 -1.95
N LEU A 185 -11.45 -7.25 -3.18
CA LEU A 185 -11.92 -6.48 -4.35
C LEU A 185 -13.44 -6.42 -4.48
N SER A 186 -14.19 -7.38 -3.92
CA SER A 186 -15.63 -7.53 -4.20
C SER A 186 -16.56 -7.51 -2.98
N ALA A 187 -16.13 -8.03 -1.83
CA ALA A 187 -17.02 -8.27 -0.69
C ALA A 187 -17.45 -6.98 0.03
N PRO A 188 -18.58 -6.98 0.76
CA PRO A 188 -18.98 -5.87 1.61
C PRO A 188 -17.92 -5.53 2.66
N TRP A 189 -17.75 -4.25 2.97
CA TRP A 189 -16.73 -3.80 3.92
C TRP A 189 -16.88 -4.44 5.31
N ASP A 190 -18.10 -4.67 5.76
CA ASP A 190 -18.37 -5.27 7.08
C ASP A 190 -17.74 -6.66 7.23
N ASP A 191 -17.64 -7.43 6.15
CA ASP A 191 -17.02 -8.77 6.12
C ASP A 191 -15.49 -8.71 6.04
N LEU A 192 -14.93 -7.55 5.68
CA LEU A 192 -13.50 -7.35 5.41
C LEU A 192 -12.76 -6.63 6.54
N LYS A 193 -13.48 -6.01 7.50
CA LYS A 193 -12.85 -5.27 8.61
C LYS A 193 -11.79 -6.09 9.35
N ALA A 194 -12.05 -7.39 9.52
CA ALA A 194 -11.13 -8.31 10.19
C ALA A 194 -9.82 -8.54 9.43
N LEU A 195 -9.78 -8.29 8.12
CA LEU A 195 -8.55 -8.38 7.32
C LEU A 195 -7.55 -7.26 7.65
N ALA A 196 -7.99 -6.17 8.29
CA ALA A 196 -7.11 -5.09 8.75
C ALA A 196 -6.34 -5.47 10.03
N ALA A 197 -5.74 -6.66 10.04
CA ALA A 197 -5.01 -7.24 11.16
C ALA A 197 -3.52 -7.49 10.81
N PRO A 198 -2.64 -7.59 11.83
CA PRO A 198 -1.22 -7.89 11.59
C PRO A 198 -1.06 -9.24 10.91
N TYR A 199 -0.26 -9.31 9.85
CA TYR A 199 0.03 -10.56 9.16
C TYR A 199 0.79 -11.53 10.10
N PRO A 200 0.61 -12.86 9.98
CA PRO A 200 1.26 -13.81 10.90
C PRO A 200 2.79 -13.71 10.86
N SER A 201 3.42 -13.44 12.01
CA SER A 201 4.86 -13.18 12.10
C SER A 201 5.73 -14.35 11.66
N GLN A 202 5.28 -15.59 11.89
CA GLN A 202 5.99 -16.80 11.50
C GLN A 202 6.08 -17.02 9.97
N LEU A 203 5.28 -16.28 9.20
CA LEU A 203 5.30 -16.30 7.73
C LEU A 203 6.16 -15.19 7.14
N MET A 204 6.72 -14.32 7.99
CA MET A 204 7.51 -13.17 7.57
C MET A 204 8.96 -13.31 8.02
N ARG A 205 9.84 -12.60 7.34
CA ARG A 205 11.26 -12.55 7.66
C ARG A 205 11.79 -11.12 7.52
N ILE A 206 12.84 -10.83 8.28
CA ILE A 206 13.72 -9.67 8.07
C ILE A 206 14.86 -10.14 7.15
N GLU A 207 15.01 -9.49 6.00
CA GLU A 207 16.11 -9.74 5.05
C GLU A 207 17.48 -9.33 5.64
#